data_AF-A0A1V5P9E0-F1
#
_entry.id   AF-A0A1V5P9E0-F1
#
_cell.length_a   1.000
_cell.length_b   1.000
_cell.length_c   1.000
_cell.angle_alpha   90.00
_cell.angle_beta   90.00
_cell.angle_gamma   90.00
#
_symmetry.space_group_name_H-M   'P 1'
#
loop_
_entity.id
_entity.type
_entity.pdbx_description
1 polymer ?
#
loop_
_entity_poly.entity_id
_entity_poly.type
_entity_poly.pdbx_seq_one_letter_code
_entity_poly.pdbx_strand_id
1 'polypeptide(L)'
;MITAAKREIPYDSVIKPVMIGEKENERLNVGFLNELIVKIKILSTAKIEKKEIVKSENGNGKIIAIGASTGGVEAIQHLLIGLPNTLPGIVIVQHIPPNFSRLFAERLNGTCKMRVKEAEDGEEVVSGTAIVAAGDKHMKIIKKGEKYIVKCYFGEKVSGHCPSVDVLFESVAEAAGTNAIGVILTGMGADGARGMRSLRKKGAYTIGQDEKSCVIYGMPMEAHKLGGVVKQLPLSAIGKELIEKSR
;
A
#
# COMPACT_ATOMS: atom_id res chain seq x y z
N MET A 1 -66.37 1.83 -36.38
CA MET A 1 -66.13 0.68 -35.48
C MET A 1 -64.64 0.51 -35.33
N ILE A 2 -64.08 0.88 -34.19
CA ILE A 2 -62.87 0.34 -33.54
C ILE A 2 -62.87 0.97 -32.14
N THR A 3 -63.02 0.12 -31.14
CA THR A 3 -63.06 0.44 -29.71
C THR A 3 -61.63 0.43 -29.18
N ALA A 4 -61.14 1.55 -28.65
CA ALA A 4 -59.85 1.61 -27.95
C ALA A 4 -60.09 1.99 -26.49
N ALA A 5 -60.00 1.01 -25.60
CA ALA A 5 -60.07 1.21 -24.16
C ALA A 5 -58.79 1.90 -23.67
N LYS A 6 -58.89 3.17 -23.24
CA LYS A 6 -57.88 3.80 -22.39
C LYS A 6 -58.13 3.32 -20.95
N ARG A 7 -57.25 2.48 -20.43
CA ARG A 7 -57.15 2.21 -18.99
C ARG A 7 -56.39 3.37 -18.36
N GLU A 8 -57.07 4.15 -17.53
CA GLU A 8 -56.44 5.08 -16.59
C GLU A 8 -55.79 4.28 -15.45
N ILE A 9 -54.54 4.60 -15.14
CA ILE A 9 -53.80 4.06 -13.99
C ILE A 9 -54.01 5.06 -12.85
N PRO A 10 -54.59 4.69 -11.69
CA PRO A 10 -54.71 5.60 -10.57
C PRO A 10 -53.35 5.85 -9.92
N TYR A 11 -53.02 7.12 -9.79
CA TYR A 11 -51.91 7.65 -9.01
C TYR A 11 -52.25 7.50 -7.52
N ASP A 12 -51.92 6.37 -6.90
CA ASP A 12 -51.82 6.28 -5.44
C ASP A 12 -50.97 5.09 -4.99
N SER A 13 -49.66 5.34 -4.84
CA SER A 13 -48.76 4.46 -4.11
C SER A 13 -47.81 5.30 -3.27
N VAL A 14 -48.40 6.08 -2.36
CA VAL A 14 -47.67 6.58 -1.19
C VAL A 14 -47.43 5.37 -0.28
N ILE A 15 -46.18 4.90 -0.26
CA ILE A 15 -45.70 3.91 0.70
C ILE A 15 -45.92 4.51 2.09
N LYS A 16 -46.91 4.00 2.84
CA LYS A 16 -47.04 4.29 4.27
C LYS A 16 -45.76 3.84 4.97
N PRO A 17 -45.11 4.67 5.80
CA PRO A 17 -44.01 4.21 6.62
C PRO A 17 -44.53 3.09 7.52
N VAL A 18 -43.91 1.92 7.43
CA VAL A 18 -44.09 0.88 8.45
C VAL A 18 -43.48 1.45 9.72
N MET A 19 -44.32 1.73 10.71
CA MET A 19 -43.90 2.10 12.05
C MET A 19 -43.28 0.85 12.70
N ILE A 20 -41.98 0.67 12.49
CA ILE A 20 -41.17 -0.27 13.27
C ILE A 20 -41.09 0.30 14.68
N GLY A 21 -41.63 -0.43 15.66
CA GLY A 21 -41.75 0.03 17.04
C GLY A 21 -40.40 0.41 17.64
N GLU A 22 -40.36 1.48 18.42
CA GLU A 22 -39.16 2.06 19.05
C GLU A 22 -38.28 1.02 19.77
N LYS A 23 -38.87 -0.07 20.28
CA LYS A 23 -38.17 -1.18 20.94
C LYS A 23 -37.29 -2.04 20.03
N GLU A 24 -37.55 -2.14 18.73
CA GLU A 24 -36.69 -2.90 17.80
C GLU A 24 -35.47 -2.09 17.35
N ASN A 25 -35.63 -0.77 17.21
CA ASN A 25 -34.54 0.14 16.84
C ASN A 25 -33.53 0.29 17.99
N GLU A 26 -33.99 0.31 19.25
CA GLU A 26 -33.11 0.25 20.42
C GLU A 26 -32.33 -1.07 20.52
N ARG A 27 -32.97 -2.22 20.24
CA ARG A 27 -32.30 -3.53 20.31
C ARG A 27 -31.23 -3.71 19.24
N LEU A 28 -31.47 -3.24 18.01
CA LEU A 28 -30.48 -3.23 16.92
C LEU A 28 -29.29 -2.32 17.25
N ASN A 29 -29.54 -1.15 17.84
CA ASN A 29 -28.50 -0.21 18.23
C ASN A 29 -27.65 -0.73 19.41
N VAL A 30 -28.29 -1.35 20.41
CA VAL A 30 -27.60 -1.97 21.56
C VAL A 30 -26.79 -3.19 21.14
N GLY A 31 -27.29 -4.01 20.21
CA GLY A 31 -26.55 -5.17 19.68
C GLY A 31 -25.26 -4.74 18.96
N PHE A 32 -25.36 -3.74 18.09
CA PHE A 32 -24.21 -3.18 17.38
C PHE A 32 -23.21 -2.51 18.34
N LEU A 33 -23.69 -1.71 19.30
CA LEU A 33 -22.84 -1.06 20.30
C LEU A 33 -22.13 -2.09 21.18
N ASN A 34 -22.79 -3.16 21.59
CA ASN A 34 -22.17 -4.23 22.36
C ASN A 34 -21.09 -4.97 21.55
N GLU A 35 -21.34 -5.22 20.25
CA GLU A 35 -20.32 -5.81 19.37
C GLU A 35 -19.11 -4.88 19.22
N LEU A 36 -19.34 -3.58 19.10
CA LEU A 36 -18.29 -2.56 19.03
C LEU A 36 -17.48 -2.49 20.33
N ILE A 37 -18.16 -2.49 21.49
CA ILE A 37 -17.54 -2.48 22.81
C ILE A 37 -16.70 -3.75 23.01
N VAL A 38 -17.19 -4.92 22.61
CA VAL A 38 -16.45 -6.18 22.70
C VAL A 38 -15.19 -6.13 21.83
N LYS A 39 -15.27 -5.61 20.59
CA LYS A 39 -14.09 -5.43 19.71
C LYS A 39 -13.08 -4.46 20.32
N ILE A 40 -13.54 -3.34 20.88
CA ILE A 40 -12.68 -2.35 21.57
C ILE A 40 -12.02 -2.97 22.80
N LYS A 41 -12.74 -3.77 23.59
CA LYS A 41 -12.23 -4.41 24.81
C LYS A 41 -11.20 -5.50 24.49
N ILE A 42 -11.44 -6.29 23.44
CA ILE A 42 -10.47 -7.25 22.90
C ILE A 42 -9.21 -6.52 22.42
N LEU A 43 -9.36 -5.42 21.66
CA LEU A 43 -8.23 -4.60 21.21
C LEU A 43 -7.45 -3.96 22.38
N SER A 44 -8.14 -3.53 23.45
CA SER A 44 -7.51 -2.91 24.62
C SER A 44 -6.72 -3.88 25.50
N THR A 45 -7.03 -5.18 25.41
CA THR A 45 -6.41 -6.25 26.22
C THR A 45 -5.42 -7.10 25.43
N ALA A 46 -5.41 -6.96 24.10
CA ALA A 46 -4.40 -7.56 23.25
C ALA A 46 -3.02 -7.01 23.62
N LYS A 47 -2.15 -7.87 24.18
CA LYS A 47 -0.74 -7.56 24.33
C LYS A 47 -0.16 -7.31 22.95
N ILE A 48 0.22 -6.06 22.67
CA ILE A 48 1.06 -5.73 21.52
C ILE A 48 2.42 -6.33 21.83
N GLU A 49 2.69 -7.53 21.31
CA GLU A 49 4.06 -8.07 21.30
C GLU A 49 4.94 -7.06 20.58
N LYS A 50 5.86 -6.42 21.31
CA LYS A 50 6.91 -5.61 20.70
C LYS A 50 7.76 -6.56 19.85
N LYS A 51 7.58 -6.53 18.54
CA LYS A 51 8.50 -7.15 17.59
C LYS A 51 9.88 -6.59 17.86
N GLU A 52 10.78 -7.43 18.36
CA GLU A 52 12.18 -7.04 18.51
C GLU A 52 12.76 -6.76 17.12
N ILE A 53 13.35 -5.58 16.97
CA ILE A 53 14.19 -5.28 15.82
C ILE A 53 15.42 -6.16 16.01
N VAL A 54 15.48 -7.28 15.33
CA VAL A 54 16.71 -8.05 15.21
C VAL A 54 17.71 -7.08 14.57
N LYS A 55 18.73 -6.65 15.34
CA LYS A 55 19.89 -5.96 14.80
C LYS A 55 20.62 -6.94 13.90
N SER A 56 20.10 -7.12 12.69
CA SER A 56 20.91 -7.61 11.59
C SER A 56 21.96 -6.55 11.37
N GLU A 57 23.23 -6.93 11.47
CA GLU A 57 24.29 -6.21 10.78
C GLU A 57 23.79 -5.91 9.37
N ASN A 58 23.93 -4.67 8.90
CA ASN A 58 23.40 -4.19 7.61
C ASN A 58 23.67 -5.24 6.52
N GLY A 59 22.71 -6.13 6.29
CA GLY A 59 22.80 -7.15 5.28
C GLY A 59 22.92 -6.38 3.98
N ASN A 60 24.10 -6.48 3.37
CA ASN A 60 24.48 -5.99 2.04
C ASN A 60 24.13 -4.53 1.65
N GLY A 61 23.66 -3.68 2.56
CA GLY A 61 23.33 -2.28 2.27
C GLY A 61 22.18 -2.10 1.29
N LYS A 62 21.34 -3.13 1.10
CA LYS A 62 20.19 -3.08 0.18
C LYS A 62 18.99 -2.34 0.77
N ILE A 63 18.10 -1.92 -0.12
CA ILE A 63 16.81 -1.32 0.20
C ILE A 63 15.78 -1.76 -0.84
N ILE A 64 14.54 -2.00 -0.40
CA ILE A 64 13.44 -2.36 -1.28
C ILE A 64 12.46 -1.19 -1.36
N ALA A 65 12.11 -0.73 -2.57
CA ALA A 65 11.12 0.31 -2.79
C ALA A 65 9.89 -0.27 -3.51
N ILE A 66 8.70 -0.04 -2.97
CA ILE A 66 7.44 -0.56 -3.50
C ILE A 66 6.49 0.61 -3.84
N GLY A 67 5.88 0.54 -5.01
CA GLY A 67 4.87 1.49 -5.48
C GLY A 67 3.59 0.79 -5.90
N ALA A 68 2.43 1.27 -5.45
CA ALA A 68 1.12 0.69 -5.78
C ALA A 68 -0.02 1.72 -5.72
N SER A 69 -1.15 1.41 -6.35
CA SER A 69 -2.37 2.22 -6.32
C SER A 69 -3.62 1.34 -6.20
N THR A 70 -4.55 1.37 -7.15
CA THR A 70 -5.77 0.55 -7.16
C THR A 70 -5.46 -0.95 -7.09
N GLY A 71 -6.03 -1.64 -6.09
CA GLY A 71 -5.72 -3.03 -5.75
C GLY A 71 -4.45 -3.20 -4.90
N GLY A 72 -3.70 -2.13 -4.67
CA GLY A 72 -2.39 -2.14 -4.02
C GLY A 72 -2.44 -2.49 -2.53
N VAL A 73 -3.51 -2.12 -1.81
CA VAL A 73 -3.70 -2.46 -0.39
C VAL A 73 -3.62 -3.97 -0.17
N GLU A 74 -4.39 -4.73 -0.96
CA GLU A 74 -4.41 -6.20 -0.87
C GLU A 74 -3.14 -6.82 -1.46
N ALA A 75 -2.59 -6.25 -2.53
CA ALA A 75 -1.34 -6.73 -3.13
C ALA A 75 -0.13 -6.58 -2.18
N ILE A 76 0.02 -5.42 -1.53
CA ILE A 76 1.06 -5.17 -0.54
C ILE A 76 0.88 -6.08 0.67
N GLN A 77 -0.35 -6.24 1.17
CA GLN A 77 -0.63 -7.14 2.28
C GLN A 77 -0.23 -8.58 1.94
N HIS A 78 -0.66 -9.09 0.79
CA HIS A 78 -0.30 -10.43 0.31
C HIS A 78 1.22 -10.61 0.24
N LEU A 79 1.92 -9.61 -0.31
CA LEU A 79 3.36 -9.64 -0.43
C LEU A 79 4.04 -9.66 0.95
N LEU A 80 3.75 -8.70 1.83
CA LEU A 80 4.46 -8.52 3.09
C LEU A 80 4.22 -9.64 4.12
N ILE A 81 3.03 -10.27 4.13
CA ILE A 81 2.73 -11.39 5.04
C ILE A 81 3.71 -12.56 4.83
N GLY A 82 4.11 -12.82 3.58
CA GLY A 82 5.03 -13.90 3.24
C GLY A 82 6.50 -13.61 3.51
N LEU A 83 6.88 -12.35 3.78
CA LEU A 83 8.27 -11.95 3.88
C LEU A 83 8.84 -12.16 5.30
N PRO A 84 10.09 -12.63 5.44
CA PRO A 84 10.76 -12.70 6.72
C PRO A 84 11.16 -11.30 7.23
N ASN A 85 11.32 -11.16 8.54
CA ASN A 85 11.83 -9.94 9.16
C ASN A 85 13.36 -9.75 9.01
N THR A 86 14.04 -10.64 8.27
CA THR A 86 15.47 -10.53 7.95
C THR A 86 15.73 -9.80 6.64
N LEU A 87 14.69 -9.43 5.88
CA LEU A 87 14.86 -8.67 4.64
C LEU A 87 15.38 -7.25 4.91
N PRO A 88 16.06 -6.64 3.92
CA PRO A 88 16.39 -5.23 3.95
C PRO A 88 15.17 -4.35 4.21
N GLY A 89 15.41 -3.12 4.65
CA GLY A 89 14.33 -2.18 4.90
C GLY A 89 13.51 -1.91 3.64
N ILE A 90 12.18 -1.86 3.80
CA ILE A 90 11.21 -1.69 2.73
C ILE A 90 10.58 -0.31 2.87
N VAL A 91 10.50 0.44 1.77
CA VAL A 91 9.84 1.75 1.71
C VAL A 91 8.73 1.70 0.67
N ILE A 92 7.54 2.17 1.04
CA ILE A 92 6.32 1.90 0.29
C ILE A 92 5.56 3.20 0.04
N VAL A 93 5.24 3.49 -1.22
CA VAL A 93 4.20 4.45 -1.57
C VAL A 93 2.98 3.68 -2.08
N GLN A 94 1.87 3.89 -1.38
CA GLN A 94 0.56 3.43 -1.79
C GLN A 94 -0.31 4.67 -2.01
N HIS A 95 -0.97 4.78 -3.16
CA HIS A 95 -1.95 5.85 -3.37
C HIS A 95 -3.22 5.52 -2.60
N ILE A 96 -3.38 6.15 -1.45
CA ILE A 96 -4.55 6.06 -0.57
C ILE A 96 -4.88 7.46 -0.04
N PRO A 97 -6.13 7.71 0.36
CA PRO A 97 -6.50 8.99 0.93
C PRO A 97 -5.69 9.26 2.21
N PRO A 98 -5.40 10.53 2.52
CA PRO A 98 -4.37 10.86 3.51
C PRO A 98 -4.62 10.32 4.92
N ASN A 99 -5.89 10.24 5.31
CA ASN A 99 -6.29 9.75 6.63
C ASN A 99 -6.19 8.21 6.78
N PHE A 100 -5.79 7.49 5.74
CA PHE A 100 -5.77 6.03 5.71
C PHE A 100 -4.36 5.42 5.77
N SER A 101 -3.29 6.19 5.53
CA SER A 101 -1.91 5.66 5.51
C SER A 101 -1.49 5.08 6.85
N ARG A 102 -1.80 5.77 7.95
CA ARG A 102 -1.57 5.27 9.30
C ARG A 102 -2.32 3.97 9.59
N LEU A 103 -3.64 3.94 9.32
CA LEU A 103 -4.47 2.75 9.55
C LEU A 103 -4.00 1.55 8.71
N PHE A 104 -3.56 1.82 7.48
CA PHE A 104 -2.99 0.80 6.61
C PHE A 104 -1.69 0.22 7.20
N ALA A 105 -0.77 1.07 7.65
CA ALA A 105 0.46 0.64 8.29
C ALA A 105 0.21 -0.16 9.59
N GLU A 106 -0.75 0.26 10.41
CA GLU A 106 -1.16 -0.44 11.64
C GLU A 106 -1.73 -1.83 11.34
N ARG A 107 -2.62 -1.95 10.33
CA ARG A 107 -3.17 -3.24 9.88
C ARG A 107 -2.08 -4.19 9.39
N LEU A 108 -1.14 -3.69 8.58
CA LEU A 108 0.01 -4.48 8.13
C LEU A 108 0.89 -4.91 9.31
N ASN A 109 1.13 -4.02 10.27
CA ASN A 109 1.96 -4.33 11.44
C ASN A 109 1.37 -5.45 12.30
N GLY A 110 0.04 -5.55 12.40
CA GLY A 110 -0.64 -6.63 13.12
C GLY A 110 -0.61 -7.99 12.43
N THR A 111 -0.26 -8.05 11.13
CA THR A 111 -0.34 -9.28 10.31
C THR A 111 1.00 -9.77 9.78
N CYS A 112 1.95 -8.86 9.52
CA CYS A 112 3.26 -9.21 8.94
C CYS A 112 4.22 -9.73 10.02
N LYS A 113 5.33 -10.38 9.64
CA LYS A 113 6.41 -10.74 10.58
C LYS A 113 7.33 -9.56 10.88
N MET A 114 7.63 -8.76 9.86
CA MET A 114 8.38 -7.52 9.98
C MET A 114 7.59 -6.43 10.71
N ARG A 115 8.29 -5.43 11.24
CA ARG A 115 7.66 -4.23 11.78
C ARG A 115 7.14 -3.40 10.61
N VAL A 116 5.91 -2.91 10.70
CA VAL A 116 5.36 -1.98 9.70
C VAL A 116 4.94 -0.70 10.40
N LYS A 117 5.25 0.45 9.81
CA LYS A 117 4.85 1.76 10.35
C LYS A 117 4.66 2.80 9.25
N GLU A 118 3.96 3.86 9.58
CA GLU A 118 3.91 5.07 8.75
C GLU A 118 5.23 5.85 8.89
N ALA A 119 5.62 6.53 7.82
CA ALA A 119 6.86 7.29 7.71
C ALA A 119 6.88 8.54 8.60
N GLU A 120 7.99 8.71 9.31
CA GLU A 120 8.37 9.90 10.08
C GLU A 120 9.64 10.53 9.46
N ASP A 121 9.72 11.86 9.43
CA ASP A 121 10.91 12.52 8.89
C ASP A 121 12.15 12.22 9.74
N GLY A 122 13.25 11.85 9.08
CA GLY A 122 14.54 11.62 9.71
C GLY A 122 14.74 10.21 10.26
N GLU A 123 13.76 9.30 10.12
CA GLU A 123 13.94 7.92 10.56
C GLU A 123 14.86 7.11 9.63
N GLU A 124 15.57 6.14 10.21
CA GLU A 124 16.47 5.26 9.49
C GLU A 124 15.71 4.07 8.89
N VAL A 125 15.99 3.74 7.62
CA VAL A 125 15.46 2.55 6.96
C VAL A 125 16.32 1.36 7.37
N VAL A 126 15.82 0.57 8.32
CA VAL A 126 16.53 -0.60 8.87
C VAL A 126 15.90 -1.91 8.41
N SER A 127 16.71 -2.97 8.36
CA SER A 127 16.24 -4.34 8.05
C SER A 127 15.10 -4.78 8.97
N GLY A 128 14.20 -5.59 8.44
CA GLY A 128 13.03 -6.08 9.18
C GLY A 128 11.95 -5.02 9.43
N THR A 129 12.02 -3.88 8.73
CA THR A 129 11.02 -2.82 8.80
C THR A 129 10.47 -2.49 7.42
N ALA A 130 9.16 -2.29 7.32
CA ALA A 130 8.49 -1.66 6.19
C ALA A 130 7.91 -0.30 6.60
N ILE A 131 8.22 0.74 5.84
CA ILE A 131 7.85 2.13 6.11
C ILE A 131 6.91 2.58 4.98
N VAL A 132 5.67 2.93 5.35
CA VAL A 132 4.63 3.39 4.43
C VAL A 132 4.63 4.92 4.42
N ALA A 133 4.70 5.53 3.24
CA ALA A 133 4.61 6.97 3.09
C ALA A 133 3.34 7.52 3.76
N ALA A 134 3.49 8.61 4.52
CA ALA A 134 2.36 9.35 5.05
C ALA A 134 1.55 10.01 3.92
N GLY A 135 0.24 10.08 4.08
CA GLY A 135 -0.64 10.86 3.21
C GLY A 135 -0.23 12.33 3.12
N ASP A 136 -0.53 12.96 1.97
CA ASP A 136 -0.27 14.38 1.68
C ASP A 136 1.21 14.84 1.75
N LYS A 137 2.15 13.91 1.93
CA LYS A 137 3.59 14.20 1.95
C LYS A 137 4.31 13.30 0.99
N HIS A 138 5.23 13.86 0.22
CA HIS A 138 6.19 13.05 -0.50
C HIS A 138 7.16 12.40 0.49
N MET A 139 7.49 11.13 0.21
CA MET A 139 8.54 10.41 0.88
C MET A 139 9.68 10.18 -0.10
N LYS A 140 10.88 10.61 0.28
CA LYS A 140 12.13 10.33 -0.46
C LYS A 140 13.17 9.71 0.46
N ILE A 141 14.13 9.00 -0.11
CA ILE A 141 15.25 8.40 0.62
C ILE A 141 16.52 9.19 0.33
N ILE A 142 17.28 9.49 1.38
CA ILE A 142 18.61 10.08 1.26
C ILE A 142 19.64 9.15 1.91
N LYS A 143 20.87 9.15 1.38
CA LYS A 143 21.98 8.41 1.99
C LYS A 143 22.80 9.34 2.91
N LYS A 144 23.02 8.92 4.15
CA LYS A 144 23.89 9.59 5.13
C LYS A 144 24.93 8.60 5.66
N GLY A 145 26.15 8.65 5.14
CA GLY A 145 27.13 7.60 5.37
C GLY A 145 26.60 6.25 4.86
N GLU A 146 26.62 5.23 5.69
CA GLU A 146 26.08 3.89 5.36
C GLU A 146 24.58 3.72 5.64
N LYS A 147 23.90 4.80 6.03
CA LYS A 147 22.48 4.76 6.43
C LYS A 147 21.58 5.35 5.36
N TYR A 148 20.42 4.76 5.17
CA TYR A 148 19.32 5.35 4.42
C TYR A 148 18.36 6.03 5.38
N ILE A 149 18.05 7.30 5.12
CA ILE A 149 17.18 8.12 5.96
C ILE A 149 15.95 8.52 5.16
N VAL A 150 14.78 8.37 5.78
CA VAL A 150 13.50 8.84 5.26
C VAL A 150 13.42 10.35 5.35
N LYS A 151 13.01 10.99 4.26
CA LYS A 151 12.66 12.40 4.22
C LYS A 151 11.22 12.60 3.76
N CYS A 152 10.43 13.21 4.63
CA CYS A 152 9.02 13.50 4.39
C CYS A 152 8.81 15.00 4.27
N TYR A 153 8.14 15.44 3.20
CA TYR A 153 7.91 16.86 2.97
C TYR A 153 6.61 17.10 2.19
N PHE A 154 6.00 18.26 2.42
CA PHE A 154 4.90 18.73 1.59
C PHE A 154 5.44 19.23 0.26
N GLY A 155 4.75 18.93 -0.84
CA GLY A 155 5.13 19.37 -2.18
C GLY A 155 3.96 19.27 -3.14
N GLU A 156 4.16 19.84 -4.34
CA GLU A 156 3.21 19.71 -5.43
C GLU A 156 3.10 18.26 -5.91
N LYS A 157 1.92 17.91 -6.41
CA LYS A 157 1.66 16.57 -6.94
C LYS A 157 2.62 16.25 -8.10
N VAL A 158 3.32 15.12 -7.99
CA VAL A 158 4.13 14.54 -9.06
C VAL A 158 3.35 13.40 -9.69
N SER A 159 3.26 13.37 -11.03
CA SER A 159 2.45 12.37 -11.75
C SER A 159 0.98 12.33 -11.24
N GLY A 160 0.46 13.46 -10.76
CA GLY A 160 -0.89 13.60 -10.23
C GLY A 160 -1.09 13.18 -8.76
N HIS A 161 -0.01 12.78 -8.05
CA HIS A 161 -0.12 12.19 -6.71
C HIS A 161 0.84 12.83 -5.69
N CYS A 162 0.43 12.81 -4.42
CA CYS A 162 1.26 13.14 -3.26
C CYS A 162 0.75 12.28 -2.07
N PRO A 163 1.52 11.27 -1.61
CA PRO A 163 2.83 10.84 -2.10
C PRO A 163 2.80 10.32 -3.54
N SER A 164 3.93 10.46 -4.25
CA SER A 164 4.15 9.93 -5.60
C SER A 164 5.19 8.82 -5.56
N VAL A 165 4.94 7.76 -6.35
CA VAL A 165 5.86 6.63 -6.52
C VAL A 165 7.11 7.05 -7.30
N ASP A 166 7.01 7.91 -8.31
CA ASP A 166 8.17 8.43 -9.03
C ASP A 166 9.15 9.13 -8.08
N VAL A 167 8.65 9.97 -7.16
CA VAL A 167 9.49 10.67 -6.18
C VAL A 167 10.25 9.68 -5.27
N LEU A 168 9.57 8.64 -4.80
CA LEU A 168 10.23 7.60 -3.99
C LEU A 168 11.31 6.90 -4.82
N PHE A 169 10.95 6.38 -5.99
CA PHE A 169 11.84 5.55 -6.81
C PHE A 169 13.05 6.32 -7.34
N GLU A 170 12.88 7.58 -7.76
CA GLU A 170 13.99 8.43 -8.21
C GLU A 170 15.00 8.67 -7.09
N SER A 171 14.52 9.00 -5.88
CA SER A 171 15.42 9.20 -4.74
C SER A 171 16.13 7.91 -4.29
N VAL A 172 15.47 6.76 -4.37
CA VAL A 172 16.09 5.46 -4.08
C VAL A 172 17.12 5.11 -5.15
N ALA A 173 16.86 5.41 -6.42
CA ALA A 173 17.83 5.22 -7.50
C ALA A 173 19.10 6.05 -7.27
N GLU A 174 18.96 7.29 -6.80
CA GLU A 174 20.08 8.17 -6.45
C GLU A 174 20.84 7.70 -5.21
N ALA A 175 20.11 7.34 -4.14
CA ALA A 175 20.70 7.00 -2.85
C ALA A 175 21.36 5.61 -2.83
N ALA A 176 20.75 4.61 -3.46
CA ALA A 176 21.14 3.21 -3.32
C ALA A 176 21.68 2.57 -4.60
N GLY A 177 21.36 3.10 -5.79
CA GLY A 177 21.85 2.56 -7.06
C GLY A 177 21.63 1.05 -7.21
N THR A 178 22.70 0.28 -7.41
CA THR A 178 22.67 -1.19 -7.54
C THR A 178 22.20 -1.93 -6.28
N ASN A 179 22.20 -1.26 -5.13
CA ASN A 179 21.70 -1.84 -3.87
C ASN A 179 20.18 -1.73 -3.74
N ALA A 180 19.50 -1.07 -4.68
CA ALA A 180 18.05 -0.98 -4.68
C ALA A 180 17.39 -2.19 -5.36
N ILE A 181 16.24 -2.57 -4.84
CA ILE A 181 15.25 -3.40 -5.53
C ILE A 181 13.96 -2.60 -5.66
N GLY A 182 13.51 -2.34 -6.88
CA GLY A 182 12.23 -1.68 -7.16
C GLY A 182 11.11 -2.68 -7.42
N VAL A 183 9.93 -2.44 -6.90
CA VAL A 183 8.72 -3.24 -7.18
C VAL A 183 7.56 -2.31 -7.50
N ILE A 184 6.98 -2.46 -8.69
CA ILE A 184 5.75 -1.74 -9.06
C ILE A 184 4.59 -2.73 -9.17
N LEU A 185 3.54 -2.47 -8.39
CA LEU A 185 2.35 -3.32 -8.27
C LEU A 185 1.16 -2.69 -8.99
N THR A 186 0.04 -3.41 -8.97
CA THR A 186 -1.25 -3.01 -9.51
C THR A 186 -1.61 -1.56 -9.19
N GLY A 187 -2.19 -0.89 -10.17
CA GLY A 187 -2.57 0.50 -10.04
C GLY A 187 -2.91 1.15 -11.38
N MET A 188 -3.69 2.21 -11.32
CA MET A 188 -4.05 3.02 -12.49
C MET A 188 -2.98 4.09 -12.75
N GLY A 189 -2.81 4.46 -14.01
CA GLY A 189 -1.93 5.55 -14.43
C GLY A 189 -0.46 5.14 -14.58
N ALA A 190 0.42 6.13 -14.64
CA ALA A 190 1.83 5.95 -14.98
C ALA A 190 2.80 6.38 -13.86
N ASP A 191 2.30 6.75 -12.68
CA ASP A 191 3.18 7.11 -11.56
C ASP A 191 4.05 5.91 -11.16
N GLY A 192 5.33 6.18 -10.92
CA GLY A 192 6.36 5.18 -10.68
C GLY A 192 7.03 4.65 -11.95
N ALA A 193 6.47 4.86 -13.15
CA ALA A 193 7.06 4.34 -14.37
C ALA A 193 8.40 5.02 -14.71
N ARG A 194 8.52 6.33 -14.49
CA ARG A 194 9.78 7.07 -14.72
C ARG A 194 10.79 6.74 -13.64
N GLY A 195 10.38 6.71 -12.38
CA GLY A 195 11.24 6.33 -11.27
C GLY A 195 11.75 4.90 -11.39
N MET A 196 10.92 3.95 -11.86
CA MET A 196 11.33 2.57 -12.10
C MET A 196 12.37 2.48 -13.23
N ARG A 197 12.25 3.31 -14.27
CA ARG A 197 13.28 3.45 -15.30
C ARG A 197 14.58 4.05 -14.75
N SER A 198 14.50 5.02 -13.84
CA SER A 198 15.67 5.59 -13.15
C SER A 198 16.38 4.54 -12.30
N LEU A 199 15.63 3.74 -11.53
CA LEU A 199 16.16 2.59 -10.78
C LEU A 199 16.93 1.64 -11.71
N ARG A 200 16.31 1.19 -12.80
CA ARG A 200 16.96 0.28 -13.76
C ARG A 200 18.21 0.91 -14.38
N LYS A 201 18.17 2.20 -14.75
CA LYS A 201 19.35 2.92 -15.30
C LYS A 201 20.52 2.98 -14.31
N LYS A 202 20.24 2.99 -13.00
CA LYS A 202 21.25 2.95 -11.94
C LYS A 202 21.69 1.53 -11.57
N GLY A 203 21.23 0.51 -12.30
CA GLY A 203 21.59 -0.89 -12.10
C GLY A 203 20.78 -1.61 -11.01
N ALA A 204 19.72 -1.00 -10.50
CA ALA A 204 18.82 -1.65 -9.55
C ALA A 204 18.06 -2.81 -10.22
N TYR A 205 17.72 -3.84 -9.43
CA TYR A 205 16.84 -4.91 -9.89
C TYR A 205 15.38 -4.44 -9.78
N THR A 206 14.59 -4.60 -10.84
CA THR A 206 13.24 -4.03 -10.90
C THR A 206 12.19 -5.05 -11.33
N ILE A 207 11.12 -5.16 -10.53
CA ILE A 207 10.04 -6.13 -10.70
C ILE A 207 8.73 -5.39 -10.99
N GLY A 208 8.00 -5.81 -12.02
CA GLY A 208 6.62 -5.39 -12.27
C GLY A 208 5.65 -6.53 -11.98
N GLN A 209 4.53 -6.25 -11.33
CA GLN A 209 3.44 -7.21 -11.25
C GLN A 209 2.88 -7.52 -12.65
N ASP A 210 2.64 -8.79 -12.95
CA ASP A 210 2.10 -9.21 -14.23
C ASP A 210 0.62 -8.82 -14.40
N GLU A 211 0.18 -8.77 -15.65
CA GLU A 211 -1.19 -8.38 -16.01
C GLU A 211 -2.24 -9.29 -15.37
N LYS A 212 -1.99 -10.61 -15.36
CA LYS A 212 -2.95 -11.61 -14.89
C LYS A 212 -3.27 -11.50 -13.40
N SER A 213 -2.31 -11.07 -12.59
CA SER A 213 -2.51 -10.91 -11.14
C SER A 213 -2.86 -9.48 -10.72
N CYS A 214 -2.75 -8.50 -11.60
CA CYS A 214 -3.16 -7.12 -11.31
C CYS A 214 -4.68 -7.00 -11.24
N VAL A 215 -5.16 -6.14 -10.34
CA VAL A 215 -6.55 -5.65 -10.41
C VAL A 215 -6.67 -4.64 -11.54
N ILE A 216 -5.69 -3.73 -11.64
CA ILE A 216 -5.55 -2.77 -12.73
C ILE A 216 -4.09 -2.81 -13.21
N TYR A 217 -3.89 -3.26 -14.45
CA TYR A 217 -2.57 -3.32 -15.09
C TYR A 217 -2.22 -2.00 -15.78
N GLY A 218 -2.23 -0.90 -15.02
CA GLY A 218 -1.83 0.43 -15.50
C GLY A 218 -0.36 0.73 -15.18
N MET A 219 -0.06 0.92 -13.90
CA MET A 219 1.28 1.28 -13.43
C MET A 219 2.36 0.28 -13.85
N PRO A 220 2.17 -1.06 -13.70
CA PRO A 220 3.18 -2.01 -14.15
C PRO A 220 3.35 -2.05 -15.67
N MET A 221 2.26 -1.87 -16.43
CA MET A 221 2.29 -1.77 -17.90
C MET A 221 3.13 -0.58 -18.35
N GLU A 222 2.88 0.61 -17.80
CA GLU A 222 3.60 1.83 -18.18
C GLU A 222 5.08 1.74 -17.80
N ALA A 223 5.40 1.20 -16.63
CA ALA A 223 6.79 0.94 -16.24
C ALA A 223 7.46 -0.09 -17.18
N HIS A 224 6.75 -1.11 -17.63
CA HIS A 224 7.27 -2.09 -18.58
C HIS A 224 7.53 -1.47 -19.96
N LYS A 225 6.57 -0.70 -20.50
CA LYS A 225 6.71 0.02 -21.79
C LYS A 225 7.88 0.99 -21.80
N LEU A 226 8.11 1.71 -20.70
CA LEU A 226 9.28 2.59 -20.55
C LEU A 226 10.60 1.84 -20.37
N GLY A 227 10.57 0.51 -20.35
CA GLY A 227 11.73 -0.33 -20.09
C GLY A 227 12.25 -0.18 -18.67
N GLY A 228 11.41 0.17 -17.70
CA GLY A 228 11.78 0.23 -16.29
C GLY A 228 11.81 -1.13 -15.60
N VAL A 229 11.10 -2.12 -16.13
CA VAL A 229 10.97 -3.45 -15.51
C VAL A 229 11.99 -4.44 -16.07
N VAL A 230 12.76 -5.08 -15.19
CA VAL A 230 13.66 -6.21 -15.53
C VAL A 230 12.88 -7.51 -15.63
N LYS A 231 11.98 -7.77 -14.67
CA LYS A 231 11.20 -9.01 -14.62
C LYS A 231 9.73 -8.74 -14.32
N GLN A 232 8.83 -9.29 -15.11
CA GLN A 232 7.40 -9.32 -14.79
C GLN A 232 7.08 -10.63 -14.08
N LEU A 233 6.35 -10.55 -12.97
CA LEU A 233 6.03 -11.70 -12.14
C LEU A 233 4.58 -11.66 -11.64
N PRO A 234 3.90 -12.81 -11.52
CA PRO A 234 2.65 -12.86 -10.79
C PRO A 234 2.88 -12.49 -9.32
N LEU A 235 1.89 -11.84 -8.70
CA LEU A 235 1.97 -11.37 -7.32
C LEU A 235 2.51 -12.42 -6.34
N SER A 236 2.07 -13.67 -6.48
CA SER A 236 2.47 -14.80 -5.63
C SER A 236 3.95 -15.17 -5.74
N ALA A 237 4.63 -14.80 -6.83
CA ALA A 237 6.05 -15.08 -7.04
C ALA A 237 6.97 -13.93 -6.61
N ILE A 238 6.46 -12.70 -6.47
CA ILE A 238 7.27 -11.52 -6.14
C ILE A 238 7.97 -11.69 -4.79
N GLY A 239 7.29 -12.24 -3.77
CA GLY A 239 7.88 -12.42 -2.44
C GLY A 239 9.10 -13.36 -2.46
N LYS A 240 9.01 -14.47 -3.20
CA LYS A 240 10.15 -15.40 -3.38
C LYS A 240 11.31 -14.73 -4.10
N GLU A 241 11.02 -13.95 -5.14
CA GLU A 241 12.03 -13.21 -5.89
C GLU A 241 12.76 -12.19 -5.00
N LEU A 242 12.03 -11.45 -4.16
CA LEU A 242 12.64 -10.51 -3.21
C LEU A 242 13.60 -11.23 -2.26
N ILE A 243 13.19 -12.36 -1.68
CA ILE A 243 14.05 -13.14 -0.77
C ILE A 243 15.34 -13.61 -1.47
N GLU A 244 15.26 -14.00 -2.74
CA GLU A 244 16.42 -14.42 -3.52
C GLU A 244 17.36 -13.24 -3.81
N LYS A 245 16.82 -12.11 -4.27
CA LYS A 245 17.62 -10.95 -4.69
C LYS A 245 18.08 -10.07 -3.54
N SER A 246 17.53 -10.24 -2.35
CA SER A 246 17.96 -9.54 -1.14
C SER A 246 19.13 -10.21 -0.42
N ARG A 247 19.58 -11.40 -0.84
CA ARG A 247 20.84 -12.02 -0.37
C ARG A 247 22.04 -11.34 -1.04
#